data_AF-A0A8J2PEQ3-F1
#
_entry.id   AF-A0A8J2PEQ3-F1
#
_cell.length_a   1.000
_cell.length_b   1.000
_cell.length_c   1.000
_cell.angle_alpha   90.00
_cell.angle_beta   90.00
_cell.angle_gamma   90.00
#
_symmetry.space_group_name_H-M   'P 1'
#
loop_
_entity.id
_entity.type
_entity.pdbx_description
1 polymer ?
#
loop_
_entity_poly.entity_id
_entity_poly.type
_entity_poly.pdbx_seq_one_letter_code
_entity_poly.pdbx_strand_id
1 'polypeptide(L)'
;IRYAKTPSNILEFAQRACPLLPMVQDTCFGAMREYGEVLIHIIQIRPNLTPDRMCGMFLQFYGCETSDPNIFWDVLSEMGYSQYQGGVNVSSNYGTAKLDGKPTLKILQLTDIHLDPLYRPG
;
A
#
# COMPACT_ATOMS: atom_id res chain seq x y z
N ILE A 1 -31.95 -6.04 10.93
CA ILE A 1 -31.73 -7.20 10.04
C ILE A 1 -30.29 -7.67 10.24
N ARG A 2 -30.07 -8.84 10.85
CA ARG A 2 -28.71 -9.41 10.94
C ARG A 2 -28.47 -10.24 9.68
N TYR A 3 -27.82 -9.64 8.69
CA TYR A 3 -27.33 -10.41 7.54
C TYR A 3 -26.25 -11.38 8.04
N ALA A 4 -26.38 -12.66 7.69
CA ALA A 4 -25.28 -13.59 7.84
C ALA A 4 -24.11 -13.11 6.97
N LYS A 5 -22.89 -13.08 7.53
CA LYS A 5 -21.65 -12.69 6.84
C LYS A 5 -21.18 -13.81 5.89
N THR A 6 -22.02 -14.19 4.93
CA THR A 6 -21.62 -15.13 3.89
C THR A 6 -20.73 -14.41 2.86
N PRO A 7 -19.79 -15.11 2.21
CA PRO A 7 -18.97 -14.55 1.13
C PRO A 7 -19.81 -13.84 0.05
N SER A 8 -20.94 -14.45 -0.35
CA SER A 8 -21.86 -13.90 -1.34
C SER A 8 -22.46 -12.55 -0.90
N ASN A 9 -22.92 -12.46 0.34
CA ASN A 9 -23.57 -11.25 0.85
C ASN A 9 -22.56 -10.10 0.99
N ILE A 10 -21.31 -10.41 1.35
CA ILE A 10 -20.22 -9.43 1.44
C ILE A 10 -19.92 -8.85 0.06
N LEU A 11 -19.75 -9.70 -0.95
CA LEU A 11 -19.44 -9.27 -2.31
C LEU A 11 -20.60 -8.48 -2.93
N GLU A 12 -21.83 -8.93 -2.74
CA GLU A 12 -23.03 -8.24 -3.21
C GLU A 12 -23.15 -6.85 -2.57
N PHE A 13 -22.87 -6.74 -1.27
CA PHE A 13 -22.86 -5.45 -0.58
C PHE A 13 -21.77 -4.52 -1.13
N ALA A 14 -20.56 -5.03 -1.34
CA ALA A 14 -19.44 -4.24 -1.86
C ALA A 14 -19.72 -3.73 -3.30
N GLN A 15 -20.32 -4.57 -4.14
CA GLN A 15 -20.76 -4.16 -5.49
C GLN A 15 -21.85 -3.09 -5.45
N ARG A 16 -22.79 -3.17 -4.50
CA ARG A 16 -23.82 -2.13 -4.30
C ARG A 16 -23.25 -0.80 -3.82
N ALA A 17 -22.04 -0.77 -3.28
CA ALA A 17 -21.37 0.47 -2.91
C ALA A 17 -20.74 1.19 -4.12
N CYS A 18 -20.51 0.51 -5.26
CA CYS A 18 -19.88 1.11 -6.43
C CYS A 18 -20.52 2.43 -6.92
N PRO A 19 -21.86 2.58 -6.97
CA PRO A 19 -22.49 3.84 -7.39
C PRO A 19 -22.33 4.98 -6.37
N LEU A 20 -21.92 4.67 -5.14
CA LEU A 20 -21.74 5.65 -4.06
C LEU A 20 -20.33 6.22 -4.02
N LEU A 21 -19.41 5.63 -4.79
CA LEU A 21 -18.00 6.00 -4.80
C LEU A 21 -17.71 6.87 -6.03
N PRO A 22 -16.83 7.89 -5.92
CA PRO A 22 -16.44 8.74 -7.04
C PRO A 22 -15.42 8.00 -7.94
N MET A 23 -15.81 6.85 -8.48
CA MET A 23 -15.01 6.00 -9.35
C MET A 23 -15.81 5.55 -10.57
N VAL A 24 -15.11 5.23 -11.66
CA VAL A 24 -15.75 4.67 -12.85
C VAL A 24 -16.37 3.32 -12.49
N GLN A 25 -17.63 3.14 -12.88
CA GLN A 25 -18.43 1.98 -12.48
C GLN A 25 -17.77 0.66 -12.89
N ASP A 26 -17.30 0.55 -14.13
CA ASP A 26 -16.62 -0.65 -14.63
C ASP A 26 -15.32 -0.95 -13.88
N THR A 27 -14.58 0.08 -13.49
CA THR A 27 -13.38 -0.07 -12.65
C THR A 27 -13.74 -0.61 -11.28
N CYS A 28 -14.84 -0.14 -10.67
CA CYS A 28 -15.31 -0.65 -9.38
C CYS A 28 -15.69 -2.14 -9.46
N PHE A 29 -16.52 -2.51 -10.44
CA PHE A 29 -16.94 -3.89 -10.62
C PHE A 29 -15.76 -4.80 -10.96
N GLY A 30 -14.84 -4.31 -11.79
CA GLY A 30 -13.57 -4.99 -12.07
C GLY A 30 -12.76 -5.23 -10.80
N ALA A 31 -12.60 -4.20 -9.95
CA ALA A 31 -11.88 -4.32 -8.69
C ALA A 31 -12.56 -5.30 -7.72
N MET A 32 -13.89 -5.30 -7.62
CA MET A 32 -14.61 -6.25 -6.78
C MET A 32 -14.50 -7.69 -7.30
N ARG A 33 -14.44 -7.88 -8.61
CA ARG A 33 -14.22 -9.20 -9.21
C ARG A 33 -12.81 -9.71 -8.93
N GLU A 34 -11.81 -8.85 -9.04
CA GLU A 34 -10.40 -9.25 -8.88
C GLU A 34 -10.00 -9.41 -7.41
N TYR A 35 -10.45 -8.50 -6.54
CA TYR A 35 -10.01 -8.42 -5.15
C TYR A 35 -11.08 -8.83 -4.13
N GLY A 36 -12.27 -9.24 -4.58
CA GLY A 36 -13.40 -9.58 -3.71
C GLY A 36 -13.08 -10.70 -2.72
N GLU A 37 -12.33 -11.71 -3.13
CA GLU A 37 -11.92 -12.81 -2.25
C GLU A 37 -10.97 -12.34 -1.14
N VAL A 38 -10.06 -11.41 -1.45
CA VAL A 38 -9.15 -10.80 -0.47
C VAL A 38 -9.96 -9.99 0.56
N LEU A 39 -10.94 -9.21 0.09
CA LEU A 39 -11.84 -8.46 0.95
C LEU A 39 -12.62 -9.40 1.89
N ILE A 40 -13.17 -10.49 1.37
CA ILE A 40 -13.88 -11.51 2.16
C ILE A 40 -12.95 -12.12 3.20
N HIS A 41 -11.73 -12.50 2.81
CA HIS A 41 -10.75 -13.08 3.71
C HIS A 41 -10.43 -12.13 4.89
N ILE A 42 -10.15 -10.85 4.59
CA ILE A 42 -9.87 -9.83 5.61
C ILE A 42 -11.05 -9.69 6.59
N ILE A 43 -12.28 -9.65 6.10
CA ILE A 43 -13.49 -9.56 6.93
C ILE A 43 -13.66 -10.79 7.82
N GLN A 44 -13.28 -11.98 7.34
CA GLN A 44 -13.39 -13.23 8.09
C GLN A 44 -12.33 -13.37 9.19
N ILE A 45 -11.08 -12.99 8.92
CA ILE A 45 -9.97 -13.19 9.87
C ILE A 45 -9.84 -12.04 10.90
N ARG A 46 -10.47 -10.88 10.66
CA ARG A 46 -10.43 -9.72 11.56
C ARG A 46 -11.75 -9.56 12.32
N PRO A 47 -11.94 -10.24 13.47
CA PRO A 47 -13.18 -10.13 14.24
C PRO A 47 -13.46 -8.71 14.77
N ASN A 48 -12.40 -7.91 14.96
CA ASN A 48 -12.47 -6.53 15.43
C ASN A 48 -12.48 -5.51 14.27
N LEU A 49 -12.87 -5.93 13.07
CA LEU A 49 -12.97 -5.03 11.92
C LEU A 49 -14.17 -4.10 12.08
N THR A 50 -13.90 -2.82 12.28
CA THR A 50 -14.91 -1.76 12.37
C THR A 50 -15.13 -1.13 10.99
N PRO A 51 -16.28 -0.48 10.75
CA PRO A 51 -16.51 0.28 9.51
C PRO A 51 -15.43 1.34 9.25
N ASP A 52 -14.96 2.01 10.31
CA ASP A 52 -13.86 2.99 10.27
C ASP A 52 -12.54 2.36 9.77
N ARG A 53 -12.15 1.20 10.31
CA ARG A 53 -10.96 0.45 9.84
C ARG A 53 -11.09 0.01 8.38
N MET A 54 -12.29 -0.41 7.96
CA MET A 54 -12.53 -0.78 6.56
C MET A 54 -12.42 0.43 5.61
N CYS A 55 -12.98 1.56 6.01
CA CYS A 55 -12.90 2.84 5.31
C CYS A 55 -11.43 3.24 5.12
N GLY A 56 -10.65 3.34 6.20
CA GLY A 56 -9.22 3.70 6.11
C GLY A 56 -8.35 2.70 5.34
N MET A 57 -8.72 1.41 5.30
CA MET A 57 -7.92 0.38 4.61
C MET A 57 -8.17 0.33 3.10
N PHE A 58 -9.42 0.46 2.67
CA PHE A 58 -9.80 0.24 1.26
C PHE A 58 -10.15 1.52 0.50
N LEU A 59 -10.51 2.58 1.21
CA LEU A 59 -11.02 3.82 0.62
C LEU A 59 -10.13 5.03 0.96
N GLN A 60 -8.88 4.81 1.41
CA GLN A 60 -7.95 5.89 1.77
C GLN A 60 -7.80 6.95 0.66
N PHE A 61 -7.69 6.51 -0.60
CA PHE A 61 -7.58 7.42 -1.74
C PHE A 61 -8.81 8.33 -1.93
N TYR A 62 -9.96 7.93 -1.38
CA TYR A 62 -11.21 8.68 -1.41
C TYR A 62 -11.44 9.53 -0.15
N GLY A 63 -10.40 9.78 0.65
CA GLY A 63 -10.46 10.62 1.85
C GLY A 63 -11.02 9.91 3.08
N CYS A 64 -11.13 8.59 3.03
CA CYS A 64 -11.55 7.77 4.16
C CYS A 64 -10.36 7.56 5.10
N GLU A 65 -10.43 8.08 6.32
CA GLU A 65 -9.41 7.86 7.36
C GLU A 65 -9.85 6.76 8.33
N THR A 66 -8.96 6.38 9.23
CA THR A 66 -9.26 5.46 10.33
C THR A 66 -8.77 6.06 11.64
N SER A 67 -9.61 5.94 12.66
CA SER A 67 -9.36 6.36 14.03
C SER A 67 -8.69 5.26 14.87
N ASP A 68 -8.30 4.13 14.28
CA ASP A 68 -7.72 3.01 15.00
C ASP A 68 -6.29 3.30 15.49
N PRO A 69 -6.07 3.42 16.81
CA PRO A 69 -4.74 3.69 17.34
C PRO A 69 -3.77 2.51 17.13
N ASN A 70 -4.27 1.30 16.88
CA ASN A 70 -3.44 0.10 16.69
C ASN A 70 -2.81 0.01 15.29
N ILE A 71 -3.12 0.95 14.39
CA ILE A 71 -2.44 1.05 13.09
C ILE A 71 -1.05 1.66 13.25
N PHE A 72 -0.84 2.45 14.31
CA PHE A 72 0.47 2.95 14.65
C PHE A 72 1.23 1.87 15.40
N TRP A 73 2.37 1.47 14.85
CA TRP A 73 3.27 0.49 15.43
C TRP A 73 4.69 1.04 15.38
N ASP A 74 5.45 0.77 16.43
CA ASP A 74 6.85 1.17 16.53
C ASP A 74 7.75 0.01 16.10
N VAL A 75 8.75 0.30 15.27
CA VAL A 75 9.87 -0.62 15.07
C VAL A 75 10.77 -0.50 16.30
N LEU A 76 10.62 -1.41 17.26
CA LEU A 76 11.58 -1.50 18.35
C LEU A 76 12.90 -2.05 17.79
N SER A 77 13.88 -1.17 17.62
CA SER A 77 15.26 -1.60 17.45
C SER A 77 15.68 -2.31 18.73
N GLU A 78 16.03 -3.59 18.66
CA GLU A 78 16.88 -4.20 19.67
C GLU A 78 18.17 -3.37 19.66
N MET A 79 18.34 -2.53 20.68
CA MET A 79 19.52 -1.70 20.84
C MET A 79 20.73 -2.57 21.17
N GLY A 80 21.26 -3.29 20.19
CA GLY A 80 22.69 -3.33 20.04
C GLY A 80 23.07 -1.92 19.61
N TYR A 81 23.74 -1.17 20.49
CA TYR A 81 24.32 0.14 20.22
C TYR A 81 24.59 0.32 18.74
N SER A 82 24.00 1.36 18.14
CA SER A 82 24.44 1.80 16.82
C SER A 82 25.96 1.89 16.87
N GLN A 83 26.64 0.95 16.21
CA GLN A 83 28.10 0.91 16.11
C GLN A 83 28.55 2.01 15.13
N TYR A 84 27.88 3.17 15.15
CA TYR A 84 28.27 4.33 14.36
C TYR A 84 29.50 4.96 15.02
N GLN A 85 30.62 4.26 14.90
CA GLN A 85 31.94 4.79 15.16
C GLN A 85 32.41 5.48 13.89
N GLY A 86 32.26 6.81 13.86
CA GLY A 86 32.84 7.66 12.84
C GLY A 86 31.92 7.85 11.64
N GLY A 87 31.25 9.01 11.62
CA GLY A 87 30.73 9.53 10.38
C GLY A 87 31.88 9.69 9.39
N VAL A 88 31.86 8.92 8.31
CA VAL A 88 32.54 9.37 7.11
C VAL A 88 31.79 10.65 6.73
N ASN A 89 32.43 11.80 6.95
CA ASN A 89 32.01 13.06 6.35
C ASN A 89 32.16 12.89 4.83
N VAL A 90 31.19 12.23 4.21
CA VAL A 90 31.00 12.31 2.77
C VAL A 90 30.43 13.70 2.56
N SER A 91 31.31 14.69 2.38
CA SER A 91 30.92 16.02 1.93
C SER A 91 30.01 15.82 0.72
N SER A 92 28.72 16.04 0.91
CA SER A 92 27.73 16.04 -0.17
C SER A 92 27.85 17.34 -0.95
N ASN A 93 29.05 17.64 -1.42
CA ASN A 93 29.16 18.33 -2.68
C ASN A 93 28.69 17.31 -3.72
N TYR A 94 27.67 17.67 -4.51
CA TYR A 94 27.30 16.98 -5.73
C TYR A 94 28.52 16.93 -6.67
N GLY A 95 29.42 15.99 -6.41
CA GLY A 95 30.79 16.03 -6.87
C GLY A 95 31.54 14.89 -6.18
N THR A 96 31.38 13.71 -6.76
CA THR A 96 32.16 12.49 -6.53
C THR A 96 33.42 12.73 -5.70
N ALA A 97 33.46 12.21 -4.48
CA ALA A 97 34.74 11.93 -3.83
C ALA A 97 35.45 10.89 -4.73
N LYS A 98 36.22 11.36 -5.71
CA LYS A 98 37.13 10.52 -6.47
C LYS A 98 38.18 10.07 -5.46
N LEU A 99 38.00 8.86 -4.94
CA LEU A 99 39.08 8.17 -4.24
C LEU A 99 40.13 7.87 -5.31
N ASP A 100 41.14 8.74 -5.42
CA ASP A 100 42.20 8.61 -6.42
C ASP A 100 42.73 7.17 -6.47
N GLY A 101 42.66 6.57 -7.67
CA GLY A 101 43.16 5.21 -7.93
C GLY A 101 42.27 4.04 -7.49
N LYS A 102 41.06 4.26 -6.94
CA LYS A 102 40.15 3.16 -6.56
C LYS A 102 39.13 2.84 -7.66
N PRO A 103 38.78 1.55 -7.87
CA PRO A 103 37.75 1.16 -8.83
C PRO A 103 36.38 1.74 -8.40
N THR A 104 35.65 2.30 -9.37
CA THR A 104 34.29 2.81 -9.16
C THR A 104 33.27 1.72 -9.45
N LEU A 105 32.34 1.49 -8.53
CA LEU A 105 31.16 0.67 -8.79
C LEU A 105 30.12 1.49 -9.57
N LYS A 106 29.74 1.01 -10.75
CA LYS A 106 28.62 1.56 -11.52
C LYS A 106 27.39 0.71 -11.27
N ILE A 107 26.30 1.32 -10.80
CA ILE A 107 25.03 0.64 -10.56
C ILE A 107 24.00 1.24 -11.50
N LEU A 108 23.34 0.39 -12.30
CA LEU A 108 22.13 0.76 -13.01
C LEU A 108 20.93 0.38 -12.13
N GLN A 109 20.11 1.36 -11.78
CA GLN A 109 18.86 1.15 -11.06
C GLN A 109 17.71 1.67 -11.90
N LEU A 110 16.90 0.74 -12.42
CA LEU A 110 15.65 1.03 -13.12
C LEU A 110 14.50 0.58 -12.21
N THR A 111 13.48 1.42 -12.07
CA THR A 111 12.28 1.13 -11.28
C THR A 111 11.06 1.74 -11.98
N ASP A 112 9.88 1.19 -11.68
CA ASP A 112 8.58 1.76 -12.09
C ASP A 112 8.38 1.93 -13.61
N ILE A 113 8.82 0.94 -14.40
CA ILE A 113 8.68 0.96 -15.87
C ILE A 113 7.20 0.95 -16.31
N HIS A 114 6.29 0.37 -15.51
CA HIS A 114 4.84 0.30 -15.73
C HIS A 114 4.44 0.07 -17.20
N LEU A 115 4.90 -1.04 -17.79
CA LEU A 115 4.57 -1.41 -19.16
C LEU A 115 3.07 -1.73 -19.30
N ASP A 116 2.37 -0.97 -20.16
CA ASP A 116 0.97 -1.22 -20.53
C ASP A 116 0.88 -1.93 -21.90
N PRO A 117 0.56 -3.24 -21.93
CA PRO A 117 0.43 -4.00 -23.18
C PRO A 117 -0.73 -3.53 -24.08
N LEU A 118 -1.65 -2.75 -23.53
CA LEU A 118 -2.84 -2.27 -24.24
C LEU A 118 -2.77 -0.78 -24.58
N TYR A 119 -1.61 -0.14 -24.40
CA TYR A 119 -1.40 1.27 -24.75
C TYR A 119 -1.77 1.53 -26.21
N ARG A 120 -2.61 2.54 -26.44
CA ARG A 120 -2.99 3.01 -27.78
C ARG A 120 -2.66 4.49 -27.91
N PRO A 121 -1.81 4.88 -28.87
CA PRO A 121 -1.63 6.30 -29.22
C PRO A 121 -2.96 6.92 -29.66
N GLY A 122 -3.13 8.21 -29.36
CA GLY A 122 -4.29 9.02 -29.80
C GLY A 122 -3.98 9.85 -31.03
#